data_AF-A0A842M9D1-F1
#
_entry.id   AF-A0A842M9D1-F1
#
_cell.length_a   1.000
_cell.length_b   1.000
_cell.length_c   1.000
_cell.angle_alpha   90.00
_cell.angle_beta   90.00
_cell.angle_gamma   90.00
#
_symmetry.space_group_name_H-M   'P 1'
#
loop_
_entity.id
_entity.type
_entity.pdbx_description
1 polymer ?
#
loop_
_entity_poly.entity_id
_entity_poly.type
_entity_poly.pdbx_seq_one_letter_code
_entity_poly.pdbx_strand_id
1 'polypeptide(L)' 'MGEDILEDCKENLKKLIGKRIIDVEFKFYDDECWRIHLDTDDGRFVMTFCKSWTCPIVEHRGKK' A
#
# COMPACT_ATOMS: atom_id res chain seq x y z
N MET A 1 -8.34 -17.57 -11.96
CA MET A 1 -6.95 -17.27 -11.51
C MET A 1 -6.53 -15.81 -11.65
N GLY A 2 -7.34 -14.91 -12.24
CA GLY A 2 -7.10 -13.45 -12.20
C GLY A 2 -7.99 -12.69 -11.21
N GLU A 3 -9.13 -13.27 -10.81
CA GLU A 3 -10.11 -12.63 -9.92
C GLU A 3 -9.68 -12.63 -8.46
N ASP A 4 -9.10 -13.72 -7.95
CA ASP A 4 -8.56 -13.80 -6.58
C ASP A 4 -7.54 -12.70 -6.27
N ILE A 5 -6.64 -12.40 -7.21
CA ILE A 5 -5.60 -11.39 -7.02
C ILE A 5 -6.22 -10.00 -6.83
N LEU A 6 -7.27 -9.67 -7.58
CA LEU A 6 -7.94 -8.37 -7.44
C LEU A 6 -8.70 -8.25 -6.11
N GLU A 7 -9.29 -9.34 -5.63
CA GLU A 7 -9.95 -9.36 -4.33
C GLU A 7 -8.97 -9.17 -3.18
N ASP A 8 -7.86 -9.91 -3.15
CA ASP A 8 -6.79 -9.77 -2.14
C ASP A 8 -6.23 -8.34 -2.09
N CYS A 9 -6.09 -7.72 -3.26
CA CYS A 9 -5.62 -6.35 -3.37
C CYS A 9 -6.62 -5.34 -2.79
N LYS A 10 -7.89 -5.50 -3.13
CA LYS A 10 -8.96 -4.69 -2.58
C LYS A 10 -9.05 -4.86 -1.06
N GLU A 11 -8.97 -6.09 -0.57
CA GLU A 11 -9.00 -6.43 0.86
C GLU A 11 -7.86 -5.75 1.63
N ASN A 12 -6.65 -5.73 1.08
CA ASN A 12 -5.53 -5.04 1.71
C ASN A 12 -5.70 -3.52 1.73
N LEU A 13 -6.24 -2.91 0.68
CA LEU A 13 -6.53 -1.47 0.65
C LEU A 13 -7.68 -1.08 1.57
N LYS A 14 -8.69 -1.95 1.76
CA LYS A 14 -9.79 -1.72 2.71
C LYS A 14 -9.29 -1.51 4.14
N LYS A 15 -8.10 -2.00 4.50
CA LYS A 15 -7.49 -1.78 5.84
C LYS A 15 -7.20 -0.31 6.14
N LEU A 16 -7.13 0.54 5.10
CA LEU A 16 -7.00 1.99 5.24
C LEU A 16 -8.34 2.68 5.58
N ILE A 17 -9.48 2.02 5.37
CA ILE A 17 -10.79 2.61 5.62
C ILE A 17 -10.93 2.91 7.12
N GLY A 18 -11.32 4.14 7.44
CA GLY A 18 -11.46 4.61 8.81
C GLY A 18 -10.15 4.96 9.51
N LYS A 19 -8.99 4.78 8.85
CA LYS A 19 -7.69 5.24 9.36
C LYS A 19 -7.48 6.70 8.99
N ARG A 20 -6.94 7.49 9.90
CA ARG A 20 -6.59 8.88 9.64
C ARG A 20 -5.16 8.92 9.10
N ILE A 21 -5.02 9.36 7.85
CA ILE A 21 -3.71 9.61 7.26
C ILE A 21 -3.13 10.87 7.92
N ILE A 22 -1.94 10.72 8.49
CA ILE A 22 -1.16 11.78 9.14
C ILE A 22 -0.16 12.37 8.15
N ASP A 23 0.56 11.51 7.44
CA ASP A 23 1.59 11.90 6.48
C ASP A 23 1.60 10.96 5.27
N VAL A 24 2.00 11.52 4.12
CA VAL A 24 2.12 10.80 2.85
C VAL A 24 3.46 11.13 2.22
N GLU A 25 4.28 10.11 2.02
CA GLU A 25 5.57 10.25 1.36
C GLU A 25 5.62 9.36 0.11
N PHE A 26 5.99 9.95 -1.02
CA PHE A 26 6.14 9.26 -2.29
C PHE A 26 7.61 9.15 -2.65
N LYS A 27 8.11 7.94 -2.83
CA LYS A 27 9.50 7.64 -3.15
C LYS A 27 9.61 6.82 -4.40
N PHE A 28 10.49 7.24 -5.31
CA PHE A 28 10.96 6.39 -6.39
C PHE A 28 11.80 5.27 -5.77
N TYR A 29 11.48 4.02 -6.07
CA TYR A 29 12.20 2.86 -5.53
C TYR A 29 13.12 2.24 -6.58
N ASP A 30 12.66 2.12 -7.82
CA ASP A 30 13.40 1.56 -8.96
C ASP A 30 12.80 2.04 -10.29
N ASP A 31 13.45 1.80 -11.43
CA ASP A 31 13.17 2.39 -12.76
C ASP A 31 11.67 2.43 -13.18
N GLU A 32 10.85 1.49 -12.71
CA GLU A 32 9.39 1.48 -12.97
C GLU A 32 8.53 1.27 -11.71
N CYS A 33 9.09 1.49 -10.51
CA CYS A 33 8.43 1.21 -9.24
C CYS A 33 8.48 2.40 -8.27
N TRP A 34 7.35 2.61 -7.60
CA TRP A 34 7.15 3.64 -6.60
C TRP A 34 6.75 3.03 -5.27
N ARG A 35 7.24 3.63 -4.19
CA ARG A 35 6.79 3.35 -2.83
C ARG A 35 6.03 4.54 -2.29
N ILE A 36 4.83 4.25 -1.81
CA ILE A 36 3.98 5.20 -1.10
C ILE A 36 4.03 4.80 0.37
N HIS A 37 4.52 5.68 1.21
CA HIS A 37 4.45 5.54 2.65
C HIS A 37 3.27 6.36 3.15
N LEU A 38 2.34 5.71 3.82
CA LEU A 38 1.19 6.34 4.47
C LEU A 38 1.37 6.12 5.98
N ASP A 39 1.76 7.17 6.68
CA ASP A 39 1.77 7.15 8.14
C ASP A 39 0.35 7.49 8.61
N THR A 40 -0.23 6.59 9.40
CA THR A 40 -1.58 6.71 9.96
C THR A 40 -1.50 6.79 11.49
N ASP A 41 -2.63 7.11 12.13
CA ASP A 41 -2.74 7.10 13.58
C ASP A 41 -2.40 5.72 14.20
N ASP A 42 -2.70 4.64 13.48
CA ASP A 42 -2.56 3.26 13.92
C ASP A 42 -1.23 2.59 13.54
N GLY A 43 -0.46 3.18 12.62
CA GLY A 43 0.76 2.57 12.09
C GLY A 43 1.12 3.08 10.71
N ARG A 44 2.10 2.44 10.08
CA ARG A 44 2.59 2.83 8.76
C ARG A 44 2.22 1.79 7.72
N PHE A 45 1.58 2.23 6.65
CA PHE A 45 1.39 1.43 5.45
C PHE A 45 2.47 1.77 4.44
N VAL A 46 3.07 0.75 3.86
CA VAL A 46 4.03 0.88 2.76
C VAL A 46 3.44 0.17 1.57
N MET A 47 3.11 0.94 0.53
CA MET A 47 2.56 0.42 -0.71
C MET A 47 3.63 0.50 -1.78
N THR A 48 4.00 -0.64 -2.38
CA THR A 48 4.88 -0.67 -3.55
C THR A 48 4.04 -0.89 -4.79
N PHE A 49 4.09 0.06 -5.73
CA PHE A 49 3.42 -0.01 -7.01
C PHE A 49 4.45 -0.01 -8.12
N CYS A 50 4.34 -0.95 -9.07
CA CYS A 50 5.19 -0.98 -10.26
C CYS A 50 4.30 -0.90 -11.51
N LYS A 51 4.78 -0.26 -12.57
CA LYS A 51 4.02 -0.05 -13.81
C LYS A 51 3.51 -1.36 -14.45
N SER A 52 4.26 -2.44 -14.29
CA SER A 52 3.93 -3.77 -14.82
C SER A 52 3.05 -4.60 -13.88
N TRP A 53 2.69 -4.10 -12.71
CA TRP A 53 1.90 -4.84 -11.72
C TRP A 53 0.43 -4.48 -11.81
N THR A 54 -0.42 -5.51 -11.85
CA THR A 54 -1.88 -5.35 -11.76
C THR A 54 -2.31 -4.81 -10.39
N CYS A 55 -1.50 -5.01 -9.35
CA CYS A 55 -1.80 -4.60 -8.00
C CYS A 55 -0.56 -4.21 -7.18
N PRO A 56 -0.67 -3.16 -6.32
CA PRO A 56 0.39 -2.82 -5.38
C PRO A 56 0.53 -3.85 -4.26
N ILE A 57 1.78 -4.14 -3.87
CA ILE A 57 2.04 -4.87 -2.63
C ILE A 57 1.88 -3.90 -1.46
N VAL A 58 1.08 -4.28 -0.47
CA VAL A 58 0.81 -3.48 0.73
C VAL A 58 1.41 -4.17 1.95
N GLU A 59 2.39 -3.53 2.58
CA GLU A 59 2.94 -3.94 3.87
C GLU A 59 2.36 -3.07 4.98
N HIS A 60 1.85 -3.69 6.05
CA HIS A 60 1.44 -2.98 7.25
C HIS A 60 2.50 -3.14 8.35
N ARG A 61 3.09 -2.03 8.75
CA ARG A 61 4.03 -1.97 9.89
C ARG A 61 3.29 -1.31 11.05
N GLY A 62 2.74 -2.16 11.92
CA GLY A 62 2.11 -1.69 13.15
C GLY A 62 3.11 -0.96 14.05
N LYS A 63 2.63 -0.02 14.86
CA LYS A 63 3.41 0.50 15.97
C LYS A 63 3.65 -0.66 16.95
N LYS A 64 4.91 -0.96 17.24
CA LYS A 64 5.28 -1.85 18.35
C LYS A 64 4.74 -1.30 19.67
#